data_AF-A0AAJ7NAJ9-F1
#
_entry.id   AF-A0AAJ7NAJ9-F1
#
_cell.length_a   1.000
_cell.length_b   1.000
_cell.length_c   1.000
_cell.angle_alpha   90.00
_cell.angle_beta   90.00
_cell.angle_gamma   90.00
#
_symmetry.space_group_name_H-M   'P 1'
#
loop_
_entity.id
_entity.type
_entity.pdbx_description
1 polymer ?
#
loop_
_entity_poly.entity_id
_entity_poly.type
_entity_poly.pdbx_seq_one_letter_code
_entity_poly.pdbx_strand_id
1 'polypeptide(L)'
;NKSQSLAFMLADQGYDVWFGNFRGNTYSKAHVNLTTNDKRFWDFSWHESGIYDLPAMLTHIVKTKQNLVRAYIGHSMGTTAFFVLSSERPQIARLVQSAYLLAPIAYVKYLQSPVLRFLASINETLKKLIDDVSHGEILPNDILVKIFRKYICYFNTLEEKVCSNLLFLLFGFDNTEFDYQLMPKYMNNFPAGASAKQFAHYYQLINSGDFRQYDYGKDKNLKIYNSIEPPKYNISRIITPI
;
A
#
# COMPACT_ATOMS: atom_id res chain seq x y z
N ASN A 1 15.88 8.76 13.90
CA ASN A 1 16.55 8.40 15.17
C ASN A 1 16.46 6.88 15.34
N LYS A 2 17.57 6.16 15.60
CA LYS A 2 17.54 4.68 15.68
C LYS A 2 16.68 4.20 16.85
N SER A 3 16.79 4.84 18.01
CA SER A 3 16.06 4.46 19.24
C SER A 3 14.55 4.70 19.20
N GLN A 4 14.05 5.37 18.17
CA GLN A 4 12.61 5.64 17.96
C GLN A 4 12.06 4.94 16.70
N SER A 5 12.86 4.11 16.04
CA SER A 5 12.43 3.37 14.85
C SER A 5 12.09 1.93 15.25
N LEU A 6 10.84 1.52 15.05
CA LEU A 6 10.31 0.23 15.46
C LEU A 6 11.23 -0.95 15.11
N ALA A 7 11.74 -0.99 13.88
CA ALA A 7 12.60 -2.09 13.43
C ALA A 7 13.93 -2.17 14.19
N PHE A 8 14.56 -1.03 14.48
CA PHE A 8 15.80 -1.02 15.27
C PHE A 8 15.52 -1.42 16.72
N MET A 9 14.43 -0.92 17.30
CA MET A 9 14.01 -1.33 18.66
C MET A 9 13.76 -2.84 18.74
N LEU A 10 13.08 -3.43 17.76
CA LEU A 10 12.87 -4.88 17.71
C LEU A 10 14.19 -5.65 17.56
N ALA A 11 15.09 -5.18 16.69
CA ALA A 11 16.39 -5.81 16.53
C ALA A 11 17.23 -5.75 17.82
N ASP A 12 17.22 -4.61 18.52
CA ASP A 12 17.90 -4.43 19.81
C ASP A 12 17.31 -5.32 20.93
N GLN A 13 16.03 -5.71 20.80
CA GLN A 13 15.37 -6.69 21.67
C GLN A 13 15.58 -8.14 21.23
N GLY A 14 16.45 -8.39 20.24
CA GLY A 14 16.83 -9.72 19.79
C GLY A 14 15.90 -10.36 18.76
N TYR A 15 14.97 -9.61 18.17
CA TYR A 15 14.15 -10.11 17.07
C TYR A 15 14.93 -10.11 15.74
N ASP A 16 14.68 -11.13 14.93
CA ASP A 16 15.12 -11.17 13.53
C ASP A 16 14.12 -10.41 12.65
N VAL A 17 14.48 -9.20 12.23
CA VAL A 17 13.56 -8.26 11.57
C VAL A 17 13.69 -8.34 10.04
N TRP A 18 12.57 -8.62 9.38
CA TRP A 18 12.46 -8.68 7.92
C TRP A 18 11.59 -7.54 7.39
N PHE A 19 12.06 -6.85 6.34
CA PHE A 19 11.31 -5.80 5.66
C PHE A 19 10.74 -6.31 4.34
N GLY A 20 9.40 -6.39 4.26
CA GLY A 20 8.72 -6.71 3.01
C GLY A 20 8.66 -5.51 2.05
N ASN A 21 8.82 -5.78 0.75
CA ASN A 21 8.59 -4.80 -0.31
C ASN A 21 7.52 -5.33 -1.25
N PHE A 22 6.51 -4.51 -1.54
CA PHE A 22 5.42 -4.86 -2.45
C PHE A 22 5.78 -4.55 -3.89
N ARG A 23 5.22 -5.34 -4.82
CA ARG A 23 5.38 -5.14 -6.26
C ARG A 23 5.13 -3.68 -6.66
N GLY A 24 5.95 -3.18 -7.58
CA GLY A 24 5.87 -1.82 -8.11
C GLY A 24 6.51 -0.73 -7.25
N ASN A 25 7.00 -1.04 -6.04
CA ASN A 25 7.79 -0.07 -5.27
C ASN A 25 9.26 -0.03 -5.74
N THR A 26 10.04 0.97 -5.32
CA THR A 26 11.44 1.19 -5.72
C THR A 26 12.32 -0.06 -5.67
N TYR A 27 12.05 -0.97 -4.72
CA TYR A 27 12.83 -2.17 -4.47
C TYR A 27 12.21 -3.45 -5.06
N SER A 28 11.07 -3.34 -5.75
CA SER A 28 10.31 -4.48 -6.29
C SER A 28 9.67 -4.14 -7.64
N LYS A 29 10.47 -3.54 -8.53
CA LYS A 29 10.14 -3.18 -9.92
C LYS A 29 10.83 -4.09 -10.95
N ALA A 30 10.70 -5.41 -10.78
CA ALA A 30 11.21 -6.38 -11.75
C ALA A 30 10.17 -7.48 -11.97
N HIS A 31 10.15 -8.04 -13.17
CA HIS A 31 9.27 -9.14 -13.54
C HIS A 31 9.98 -10.07 -14.52
N VAL A 32 9.69 -11.37 -14.44
CA VAL A 32 10.37 -12.39 -15.26
C VAL A 32 10.13 -12.21 -16.77
N ASN A 33 8.94 -11.75 -17.15
CA ASN A 33 8.49 -11.67 -18.54
C ASN A 33 8.06 -10.26 -19.00
N LEU A 34 8.01 -9.28 -18.09
CA LEU A 34 7.43 -7.96 -18.36
C LEU A 34 8.44 -6.89 -17.95
N THR A 35 8.41 -5.75 -18.63
CA THR A 35 9.18 -4.56 -18.26
C THR A 35 8.23 -3.51 -17.70
N THR A 36 8.76 -2.51 -16.99
CA THR A 36 7.96 -1.40 -16.45
C THR A 36 7.29 -0.54 -17.53
N ASN A 37 7.67 -0.70 -18.81
CA ASN A 37 7.02 -0.03 -19.94
C ASN A 37 5.76 -0.76 -20.42
N ASP A 38 5.55 -2.02 -19.99
CA ASP A 38 4.36 -2.77 -20.33
C ASP A 38 3.22 -2.44 -19.35
N LYS A 39 2.06 -2.01 -19.86
CA LYS A 39 0.89 -1.71 -19.00
C LYS A 39 0.49 -2.90 -18.12
N ARG A 40 0.70 -4.14 -18.58
CA ARG A 40 0.41 -5.36 -17.80
C ARG A 40 1.28 -5.49 -16.57
N PHE A 41 2.47 -4.88 -16.56
CA PHE A 41 3.34 -4.84 -15.38
C PHE A 41 2.64 -4.13 -14.22
N TRP A 42 1.87 -3.09 -14.51
CA TRP A 42 1.17 -2.25 -13.53
C TRP A 42 -0.29 -2.67 -13.28
N ASP A 43 -0.78 -3.73 -13.92
CA ASP A 43 -2.16 -4.23 -13.77
C ASP A 43 -2.37 -5.03 -12.48
N PHE A 44 -1.98 -4.46 -11.34
CA PHE A 44 -2.16 -5.04 -10.01
C PHE A 44 -2.76 -4.01 -9.05
N SER A 45 -3.42 -4.50 -8.00
CA SER A 45 -3.89 -3.74 -6.85
C SER A 45 -3.27 -4.31 -5.56
N TRP A 46 -3.73 -3.84 -4.40
CA TRP A 46 -3.36 -4.46 -3.11
C TRP A 46 -3.96 -5.87 -2.94
N HIS A 47 -4.92 -6.27 -3.79
CA HIS A 47 -5.38 -7.65 -3.86
C HIS A 47 -4.21 -8.59 -4.18
N GLU A 48 -3.51 -8.33 -5.28
CA GLU A 48 -2.36 -9.12 -5.73
C GLU A 48 -1.23 -9.14 -4.69
N SER A 49 -1.02 -8.04 -3.97
CA SER A 49 -0.08 -7.99 -2.85
C SER A 49 -0.48 -8.95 -1.71
N GLY A 50 -1.78 -9.07 -1.42
CA GLY A 50 -2.28 -10.01 -0.41
C GLY A 50 -2.28 -11.48 -0.88
N ILE A 51 -2.58 -11.75 -2.15
CA ILE A 51 -2.69 -13.13 -2.65
C ILE A 51 -1.38 -13.70 -3.23
N TYR A 52 -0.39 -12.88 -3.53
CA TYR A 52 0.89 -13.32 -4.10
C TYR A 52 2.11 -12.81 -3.31
N ASP A 53 2.24 -11.50 -3.08
CA ASP A 53 3.46 -10.95 -2.46
C ASP A 53 3.63 -11.43 -1.02
N LEU A 54 2.61 -11.25 -0.18
CA LEU A 54 2.65 -11.72 1.22
C LEU A 54 2.90 -13.23 1.31
N PRO A 55 2.16 -14.11 0.58
CA PRO A 55 2.46 -15.54 0.57
C PRO A 55 3.90 -15.87 0.21
N ALA A 56 4.46 -15.23 -0.82
CA ALA A 56 5.83 -15.47 -1.25
C ALA A 56 6.83 -15.04 -0.18
N MET A 57 6.68 -13.84 0.38
CA MET A 57 7.56 -13.33 1.44
C MET A 57 7.48 -14.18 2.71
N LEU A 58 6.29 -14.49 3.20
CA LEU A 58 6.10 -15.30 4.41
C LEU A 58 6.64 -16.72 4.24
N THR A 59 6.34 -17.36 3.10
CA THR A 59 6.84 -18.71 2.82
C THR A 59 8.36 -18.73 2.70
N HIS A 60 8.96 -17.70 2.10
CA HIS A 60 10.40 -17.55 2.04
C HIS A 60 11.01 -17.44 3.44
N ILE A 61 10.49 -16.55 4.30
CA ILE A 61 10.98 -16.38 5.68
C ILE A 61 10.87 -17.69 6.46
N VAL A 62 9.72 -18.36 6.43
CA VAL A 62 9.50 -19.63 7.14
C VAL A 62 10.45 -20.72 6.66
N LYS A 63 10.67 -20.83 5.34
CA LYS A 63 11.63 -21.79 4.78
C LYS A 63 13.07 -21.45 5.17
N THR A 64 13.44 -20.18 5.20
CA THR A 64 14.80 -19.76 5.55
C THR A 64 15.07 -19.93 7.04
N LYS A 65 14.10 -19.63 7.90
CA LYS A 65 14.25 -19.66 9.36
C LYS A 65 13.81 -20.97 10.00
N GLN A 66 13.18 -21.86 9.23
CA GLN A 66 12.61 -23.14 9.70
C GLN A 66 11.66 -22.96 10.89
N ASN A 67 10.97 -21.83 10.94
CA ASN A 67 10.07 -21.46 12.03
C ASN A 67 8.98 -20.51 11.52
N LEU A 68 7.85 -20.46 12.22
CA LEU A 68 6.75 -19.55 11.90
C LEU A 68 7.16 -18.09 12.09
N VAL A 69 6.52 -17.19 11.35
CA VAL A 69 6.69 -15.74 11.54
C VAL A 69 6.02 -15.34 12.85
N ARG A 70 6.83 -14.87 13.80
CA ARG A 70 6.38 -14.52 15.16
C ARG A 70 5.34 -13.40 15.14
N ALA A 71 5.57 -12.36 14.35
CA ALA A 71 4.71 -11.20 14.25
C ALA A 71 4.72 -10.66 12.81
N TYR A 72 3.54 -10.41 12.24
CA TYR A 72 3.39 -9.54 11.09
C TYR A 72 3.05 -8.14 11.58
N ILE A 73 3.78 -7.11 11.15
CA ILE A 73 3.45 -5.73 11.47
C ILE A 73 3.12 -4.99 10.18
N GLY A 74 1.85 -4.62 10.01
CA GLY A 74 1.36 -3.91 8.83
C GLY A 74 1.02 -2.47 9.17
N HIS A 75 1.32 -1.54 8.26
CA HIS A 75 0.87 -0.15 8.36
C HIS A 75 0.07 0.24 7.11
N SER A 76 -1.06 0.94 7.29
CA SER A 76 -1.88 1.44 6.18
C SER A 76 -2.22 0.32 5.18
N MET A 77 -1.85 0.45 3.89
CA MET A 77 -2.07 -0.60 2.87
C MET A 77 -1.50 -1.98 3.25
N GLY A 78 -0.43 -2.05 4.04
CA GLY A 78 0.08 -3.33 4.53
C GLY A 78 -0.97 -4.12 5.32
N THR A 79 -1.81 -3.41 6.10
CA THR A 79 -2.93 -4.04 6.82
C THR A 79 -3.99 -4.57 5.85
N THR A 80 -4.31 -3.83 4.79
CA THR A 80 -5.25 -4.24 3.75
C THR A 80 -4.77 -5.51 3.05
N ALA A 81 -3.50 -5.57 2.66
CA ALA A 81 -2.91 -6.76 2.05
C ALA A 81 -2.97 -7.95 3.02
N PHE A 82 -2.74 -7.74 4.31
CA PHE A 82 -2.87 -8.79 5.33
C PHE A 82 -4.31 -9.27 5.52
N PHE A 83 -5.30 -8.37 5.48
CA PHE A 83 -6.72 -8.76 5.48
C PHE A 83 -7.09 -9.59 4.26
N VAL A 84 -6.59 -9.25 3.07
CA VAL A 84 -6.76 -10.06 1.86
C VAL A 84 -6.12 -11.44 2.00
N LEU A 85 -4.86 -11.49 2.43
CA LEU A 85 -4.17 -12.77 2.69
C LEU A 85 -5.00 -13.65 3.62
N SER A 86 -5.45 -13.09 4.74
CA SER A 86 -6.09 -13.83 5.82
C SER A 86 -7.51 -14.28 5.49
N SER A 87 -8.22 -13.54 4.64
CA SER A 87 -9.57 -13.90 4.17
C SER A 87 -9.54 -14.87 2.98
N GLU A 88 -8.62 -14.70 2.04
CA GLU A 88 -8.58 -15.47 0.79
C GLU A 88 -7.69 -16.71 0.89
N ARG A 89 -6.63 -16.66 1.71
CA ARG A 89 -5.64 -17.74 1.87
C ARG A 89 -5.32 -18.01 3.35
N PRO A 90 -6.33 -18.34 4.19
CA PRO A 90 -6.13 -18.56 5.63
C PRO A 90 -5.08 -19.63 5.96
N GLN A 91 -4.89 -20.62 5.08
CA GLN A 91 -3.85 -21.65 5.22
C GLN A 91 -2.43 -21.08 5.19
N ILE A 92 -2.19 -20.00 4.44
CA ILE A 92 -0.91 -19.30 4.40
C ILE A 92 -0.83 -18.28 5.55
N ALA A 93 -1.94 -17.64 5.91
CA ALA A 93 -1.98 -16.73 7.05
C ALA A 93 -1.60 -17.41 8.39
N ARG A 94 -1.80 -18.74 8.51
CA ARG A 94 -1.32 -19.55 9.64
C ARG A 94 0.21 -19.58 9.80
N LEU A 95 0.97 -19.14 8.79
CA LEU A 95 2.41 -18.97 8.92
C LEU A 95 2.78 -17.81 9.85
N VAL A 96 1.83 -16.94 10.19
CA VAL A 96 1.97 -15.79 11.08
C VAL A 96 1.29 -16.10 12.42
N GLN A 97 2.02 -15.98 13.52
CA GLN A 97 1.50 -16.27 14.87
C GLN A 97 0.65 -15.14 15.46
N SER A 98 1.03 -13.88 15.20
CA SER A 98 0.23 -12.70 15.56
C SER A 98 0.42 -11.58 14.53
N ALA A 99 -0.57 -10.72 14.38
CA ALA A 99 -0.51 -9.58 13.48
C ALA A 99 -0.80 -8.27 14.24
N TYR A 100 0.05 -7.27 14.04
CA TYR A 100 -0.10 -5.92 14.60
C TYR A 100 -0.42 -4.97 13.45
N LEU A 101 -1.65 -4.45 13.43
CA LEU A 101 -2.16 -3.67 12.30
C LEU A 101 -2.27 -2.19 12.69
N LEU A 102 -1.29 -1.39 12.25
CA LEU A 102 -1.18 0.04 12.53
C LEU A 102 -1.93 0.84 11.46
N ALA A 103 -2.85 1.72 11.87
CA ALA A 103 -3.77 2.43 10.98
C ALA A 103 -4.47 1.47 9.99
N PRO A 104 -5.28 0.52 10.48
CA PRO A 104 -5.85 -0.54 9.65
C PRO A 104 -6.84 0.00 8.62
N ILE A 105 -6.76 -0.52 7.40
CA ILE A 105 -7.59 -0.12 6.27
C ILE A 105 -8.32 -1.34 5.69
N ALA A 106 -9.64 -1.42 5.91
CA ALA A 106 -10.53 -2.39 5.26
C ALA A 106 -11.75 -1.67 4.65
N TYR A 107 -12.55 -1.03 5.48
CA TYR A 107 -13.71 -0.23 5.05
C TYR A 107 -13.38 1.26 5.12
N VAL A 108 -13.49 1.96 3.99
CA VAL A 108 -13.07 3.38 3.86
C VAL A 108 -14.18 4.36 3.47
N LYS A 109 -15.45 3.95 3.59
CA LYS A 109 -16.63 4.81 3.29
C LYS A 109 -16.60 6.16 4.01
N TYR A 110 -16.13 6.15 5.26
CA TYR A 110 -16.13 7.30 6.16
C TYR A 110 -14.77 7.99 6.26
N LEU A 111 -13.84 7.72 5.33
CA LEU A 111 -12.56 8.43 5.23
C LEU A 111 -12.80 9.95 5.24
N GLN A 112 -12.04 10.71 6.04
CA GLN A 112 -12.27 12.16 6.20
C GLN A 112 -11.40 13.04 5.31
N SER A 113 -10.33 12.50 4.70
CA SER A 113 -9.45 13.28 3.82
C SER A 113 -10.24 13.87 2.63
N PRO A 114 -10.35 15.20 2.53
CA PRO A 114 -11.09 15.85 1.44
C PRO A 114 -10.47 15.56 0.07
N VAL A 115 -9.12 15.49 0.02
CA VAL A 115 -8.38 15.18 -1.21
C VAL A 115 -8.70 13.77 -1.69
N LEU A 116 -8.67 12.78 -0.81
CA LEU A 116 -8.96 11.40 -1.19
C LEU A 116 -10.44 11.20 -1.53
N ARG A 117 -11.36 11.91 -0.87
CA ARG A 117 -12.78 11.93 -1.27
C ARG A 117 -13.00 12.52 -2.64
N PHE A 118 -12.35 13.64 -2.95
CA PHE A 118 -12.42 14.26 -4.27
C PHE A 118 -11.84 13.34 -5.35
N LEU A 119 -10.68 12.73 -5.10
CA LEU A 119 -10.10 11.77 -6.04
C LEU A 119 -10.96 10.52 -6.22
N ALA A 120 -11.75 10.13 -5.22
CA ALA A 120 -12.70 9.03 -5.36
C ALA A 120 -13.93 9.37 -6.23
N SER A 121 -14.32 10.65 -6.28
CA SER A 121 -15.49 11.13 -7.03
C SER A 121 -15.20 11.47 -8.49
N ILE A 122 -13.93 11.44 -8.92
CA ILE A 122 -13.59 11.65 -10.33
C ILE A 122 -14.23 10.56 -11.21
N ASN A 123 -14.71 10.97 -12.39
CA ASN A 123 -15.37 10.04 -13.30
C ASN A 123 -14.38 9.03 -13.92
N GLU A 124 -14.92 7.93 -14.44
CA GLU A 124 -14.12 6.85 -15.03
C GLU A 124 -13.28 7.29 -16.24
N THR A 125 -13.73 8.29 -16.99
CA THR A 125 -12.98 8.85 -18.13
C THR A 125 -11.67 9.48 -17.65
N LEU A 126 -11.73 10.28 -16.58
CA LEU A 126 -10.54 10.91 -16.02
C LEU A 126 -9.61 9.89 -15.35
N LYS A 127 -10.16 8.84 -14.71
CA LYS A 127 -9.33 7.74 -14.18
C LYS A 127 -8.55 7.02 -15.28
N LYS A 128 -9.21 6.71 -16.40
CA LYS A 128 -8.55 6.10 -17.56
C LYS A 128 -7.48 7.00 -18.16
N LEU A 129 -7.77 8.30 -18.28
CA LEU A 129 -6.78 9.26 -18.75
C LEU A 129 -5.54 9.30 -17.84
N ILE A 130 -5.73 9.28 -16.52
CA ILE A 130 -4.63 9.24 -15.56
C ILE A 130 -3.81 7.96 -15.74
N ASP A 131 -4.46 6.80 -15.84
CA ASP A 131 -3.78 5.51 -16.05
C ASP A 131 -2.99 5.47 -17.38
N ASP A 132 -3.58 6.03 -18.45
CA ASP A 132 -2.95 6.10 -19.76
C ASP A 132 -1.74 7.03 -19.78
N VAL A 133 -1.85 8.22 -19.17
CA VAL A 133 -0.76 9.22 -19.10
C VAL A 133 0.35 8.75 -18.15
N SER A 134 -0.01 8.07 -17.06
CA SER A 134 0.97 7.59 -16.08
C SER A 134 1.62 6.25 -16.49
N HIS A 135 1.20 5.68 -17.63
CA HIS A 135 1.58 4.34 -18.07
C HIS A 135 1.39 3.26 -16.97
N GLY A 136 0.42 3.47 -16.09
CA GLY A 136 0.11 2.60 -14.95
C GLY A 136 0.94 2.83 -13.68
N GLU A 137 2.08 3.54 -13.73
CA GLU A 137 2.86 3.88 -12.53
C GLU A 137 2.43 5.22 -11.96
N ILE A 138 2.28 5.32 -10.63
CA ILE A 138 2.06 6.59 -9.94
C ILE A 138 2.97 6.73 -8.73
N LEU A 139 3.24 7.98 -8.37
CA LEU A 139 4.09 8.36 -7.24
C LEU A 139 5.49 7.70 -7.26
N PRO A 140 6.22 7.71 -8.40
CA PRO A 140 7.57 7.14 -8.46
C PRO A 140 8.55 7.90 -7.56
N ASN A 141 9.67 7.23 -7.23
CA ASN A 141 10.84 7.86 -6.61
C ASN A 141 11.99 8.04 -7.61
N ASP A 142 11.66 8.57 -8.79
CA ASP A 142 12.61 8.77 -9.88
C ASP A 142 13.41 10.08 -9.73
N ILE A 143 14.36 10.29 -10.63
CA ILE A 143 15.26 11.44 -10.62
C ILE A 143 14.50 12.76 -10.79
N LEU A 144 13.47 12.80 -11.63
CA LEU A 144 12.70 14.02 -11.88
C LEU A 144 11.90 14.43 -10.65
N VAL A 145 11.26 13.46 -9.98
CA VAL A 145 10.54 13.69 -8.74
C VAL A 145 11.51 14.07 -7.61
N LYS A 146 12.71 13.48 -7.54
CA LYS A 146 13.76 13.88 -6.59
C LYS A 146 14.24 15.31 -6.82
N ILE A 147 14.43 15.72 -8.07
CA ILE A 147 14.79 17.09 -8.45
C ILE A 147 13.68 18.05 -8.03
N PHE A 148 12.43 17.76 -8.40
CA PHE A 148 11.28 18.59 -8.04
C PHE A 148 11.14 18.75 -6.51
N ARG A 149 11.32 17.67 -5.74
CA ARG A 149 11.37 17.72 -4.27
C ARG A 149 12.52 18.57 -3.76
N LYS A 150 13.72 18.46 -4.36
CA LYS A 150 14.92 19.24 -4.00
C LYS A 150 14.62 20.75 -3.94
N TYR A 151 13.83 21.24 -4.89
CA TYR A 151 13.54 22.67 -5.02
C TYR A 151 12.29 23.14 -4.26
N ILE A 152 11.38 22.24 -3.88
CA ILE A 152 10.10 22.60 -3.23
C ILE A 152 10.07 22.28 -1.75
N CYS A 153 10.88 21.34 -1.26
CA CYS A 153 10.82 20.85 0.12
C CYS A 153 12.06 21.14 0.98
N TYR A 154 13.12 21.76 0.44
CA TYR A 154 14.45 21.76 1.10
C TYR A 154 15.22 23.07 1.07
N PHE A 155 14.65 24.16 0.57
CA PHE A 155 15.38 25.43 0.44
C PHE A 155 15.19 26.32 1.68
N ASN A 156 14.04 26.26 2.38
CA ASN A 156 13.78 26.99 3.64
C ASN A 156 12.70 26.35 4.55
N THR A 157 12.49 26.92 5.74
CA THR A 157 11.50 26.46 6.74
C THR A 157 10.04 26.62 6.31
N LEU A 158 9.74 27.48 5.33
CA LEU A 158 8.39 27.66 4.78
C LEU A 158 8.04 26.48 3.85
N GLU A 159 9.00 26.03 3.06
CA GLU A 159 8.89 24.90 2.14
C GLU A 159 8.80 23.55 2.85
N GLU A 160 9.55 23.36 3.95
CA GLU A 160 9.37 22.19 4.82
C GLU A 160 7.93 22.08 5.35
N LYS A 161 7.34 23.22 5.73
CA LYS A 161 5.92 23.29 6.15
C LYS A 161 4.95 23.06 4.99
N VAL A 162 5.27 23.50 3.78
CA VAL A 162 4.44 23.24 2.58
C VAL A 162 4.43 21.74 2.26
N CYS A 163 5.60 21.09 2.27
CA CYS A 163 5.68 19.65 2.00
C CYS A 163 5.08 18.80 3.12
N SER A 164 5.21 19.21 4.39
CA SER A 164 4.49 18.56 5.48
C SER A 164 2.99 18.72 5.33
N ASN A 165 2.51 19.90 4.95
CA ASN A 165 1.08 20.13 4.72
C ASN A 165 0.54 19.29 3.56
N LEU A 166 1.30 19.07 2.49
CA LEU A 166 0.87 18.19 1.39
C LEU A 166 0.75 16.72 1.85
N LEU A 167 1.72 16.23 2.63
CA LEU A 167 1.64 14.90 3.24
C LEU A 167 0.47 14.80 4.22
N PHE A 168 0.27 15.82 5.06
CA PHE A 168 -0.82 15.88 6.03
C PHE A 168 -2.20 16.01 5.39
N LEU A 169 -2.33 16.66 4.23
CA LEU A 169 -3.58 16.70 3.47
C LEU A 169 -4.02 15.30 3.00
N LEU A 170 -3.04 14.42 2.73
CA LEU A 170 -3.31 13.05 2.32
C LEU A 170 -3.56 12.13 3.52
N PHE A 171 -2.75 12.25 4.57
CA PHE A 171 -2.67 11.24 5.64
C PHE A 171 -3.10 11.72 7.04
N GLY A 172 -3.43 13.00 7.21
CA GLY A 172 -3.83 13.62 8.47
C GLY A 172 -2.76 14.55 9.04
N PHE A 173 -3.19 15.60 9.74
CA PHE A 173 -2.31 16.57 10.40
C PHE A 173 -2.01 16.14 11.83
N ASP A 174 -0.73 16.09 12.18
CA ASP A 174 -0.27 15.97 13.57
C ASP A 174 1.06 16.72 13.72
N ASN A 175 0.96 18.02 13.96
CA ASN A 175 2.13 18.90 14.07
C ASN A 175 2.87 18.71 15.39
N THR A 176 2.27 18.03 16.37
CA THR A 176 2.83 17.83 17.72
C THR A 176 3.77 16.63 17.77
N GLU A 177 3.42 15.54 17.08
CA GLU A 177 4.21 14.30 17.08
C GLU A 177 5.17 14.20 15.87
N PHE A 178 5.01 15.06 14.87
CA PHE A 178 5.84 15.03 13.68
C PHE A 178 7.16 15.80 13.84
N ASP A 179 8.28 15.08 13.84
CA ASP A 179 9.61 15.68 13.79
C ASP A 179 9.93 16.21 12.38
N TYR A 180 9.72 17.51 12.19
CA TYR A 180 9.99 18.23 10.94
C TYR A 180 11.45 18.13 10.49
N GLN A 181 12.41 17.96 11.40
CA GLN A 181 13.82 17.83 11.03
C GLN A 181 14.12 16.50 10.32
N LEU A 182 13.24 15.51 10.45
CA LEU A 182 13.34 14.24 9.74
C LEU A 182 12.63 14.26 8.39
N MET A 183 11.87 15.33 8.07
CA MET A 183 11.16 15.46 6.80
C MET A 183 12.06 15.20 5.58
N PRO A 184 13.30 15.72 5.51
CA PRO A 184 14.17 15.40 4.40
C PRO A 184 14.53 13.94 4.22
N LYS A 185 14.67 13.21 5.32
CA LYS A 185 14.96 11.78 5.27
C LYS A 185 13.73 10.99 4.81
N TYR A 186 12.53 11.39 5.24
CA TYR A 186 11.28 10.76 4.79
C TYR A 186 11.07 10.98 3.29
N MET A 187 11.16 12.22 2.83
CA MET A 187 10.91 12.61 1.43
C MET A 187 11.96 12.09 0.45
N ASN A 188 13.14 11.68 0.91
CA ASN A 188 14.11 10.96 0.07
C ASN A 188 13.66 9.52 -0.27
N ASN A 189 12.84 8.91 0.60
CA ASN A 189 12.41 7.51 0.47
C ASN A 189 10.94 7.37 0.10
N PHE A 190 10.12 8.40 0.34
CA PHE A 190 8.69 8.44 0.08
C PHE A 190 8.30 9.52 -0.94
N PRO A 191 7.32 9.24 -1.84
CA PRO A 191 6.77 7.92 -2.15
C PRO A 191 7.78 7.00 -2.83
N ALA A 192 7.45 5.70 -2.87
CA ALA A 192 8.30 4.64 -3.42
C ALA A 192 7.76 4.02 -4.72
N GLY A 193 6.68 4.53 -5.30
CA GLY A 193 6.00 3.93 -6.45
C GLY A 193 4.85 2.99 -6.07
N ALA A 194 3.80 3.03 -6.89
CA ALA A 194 2.57 2.25 -6.79
C ALA A 194 1.94 2.12 -8.18
N SER A 195 1.00 1.19 -8.36
CA SER A 195 0.17 1.18 -9.57
C SER A 195 -1.02 2.14 -9.45
N ALA A 196 -1.45 2.72 -10.56
CA ALA A 196 -2.69 3.49 -10.63
C ALA A 196 -3.91 2.67 -10.17
N LYS A 197 -3.91 1.37 -10.50
CA LYS A 197 -4.97 0.43 -10.14
C LYS A 197 -5.11 0.23 -8.61
N GLN A 198 -4.04 0.35 -7.83
CA GLN A 198 -4.14 0.32 -6.35
C GLN A 198 -5.01 1.47 -5.81
N PHE A 199 -4.83 2.69 -6.33
CA PHE A 199 -5.59 3.86 -5.92
C PHE A 199 -7.03 3.80 -6.45
N ALA A 200 -7.20 3.40 -7.72
CA ALA A 200 -8.52 3.17 -8.29
C ALA A 200 -9.33 2.15 -7.45
N HIS A 201 -8.68 1.11 -6.94
CA HIS A 201 -9.33 0.13 -6.06
C HIS A 201 -9.79 0.76 -4.74
N TYR A 202 -8.98 1.60 -4.09
CA TYR A 202 -9.44 2.33 -2.89
C TYR A 202 -10.59 3.29 -3.17
N TYR A 203 -10.60 3.95 -4.33
CA TYR A 203 -11.71 4.82 -4.74
C TYR A 203 -13.01 4.03 -4.90
N GLN A 204 -12.95 2.80 -5.43
CA GLN A 204 -14.11 1.91 -5.49
C GLN A 204 -14.64 1.54 -4.10
N LEU A 205 -13.77 1.34 -3.11
CA LEU A 205 -14.18 1.06 -1.73
C LEU A 205 -14.77 2.29 -1.04
N ILE A 206 -14.27 3.50 -1.31
CA ILE A 206 -14.85 4.74 -0.79
C ILE A 206 -16.29 4.89 -1.29
N ASN A 207 -16.51 4.63 -2.59
CA ASN A 207 -17.82 4.79 -3.23
C ASN A 207 -18.81 3.68 -2.87
N SER A 208 -18.38 2.42 -2.87
CA SER A 208 -19.25 1.28 -2.52
C SER A 208 -19.48 1.16 -1.01
N GLY A 209 -18.49 1.54 -0.22
CA GLY A 209 -18.46 1.32 1.22
C GLY A 209 -18.16 -0.12 1.65
N ASP A 210 -17.86 -1.00 0.70
CA ASP A 210 -17.56 -2.41 0.94
C ASP A 210 -16.06 -2.70 0.87
N PHE A 211 -15.59 -3.64 1.69
CA PHE A 211 -14.28 -4.26 1.52
C PHE A 211 -14.41 -5.47 0.57
N ARG A 212 -14.07 -5.25 -0.70
CA ARG A 212 -14.31 -6.20 -1.80
C ARG A 212 -13.20 -6.19 -2.85
N GLN A 213 -13.20 -7.17 -3.75
CA GLN A 213 -12.26 -7.22 -4.88
C GLN A 213 -12.51 -6.10 -5.90
N TYR A 214 -11.57 -5.93 -6.84
CA TYR A 214 -11.57 -4.83 -7.81
C TYR A 214 -12.78 -4.92 -8.74
N ASP A 215 -13.48 -3.81 -8.94
CA ASP A 215 -14.59 -3.74 -9.89
C ASP A 215 -14.05 -3.45 -11.30
N TYR A 216 -14.15 -4.42 -12.19
CA TYR A 216 -13.73 -4.28 -13.59
C TYR A 216 -14.85 -3.80 -14.53
N GLY A 217 -16.02 -3.49 -13.99
CA GLY A 217 -17.25 -3.28 -14.74
C GLY A 217 -17.99 -4.58 -15.06
N LYS A 218 -19.31 -4.48 -15.27
CA LYS A 218 -20.25 -5.63 -15.35
C LYS A 218 -19.76 -6.78 -16.24
N ASP A 219 -19.35 -6.48 -17.47
CA ASP A 219 -18.97 -7.50 -18.45
C ASP A 219 -17.69 -8.26 -18.06
N LYS A 220 -16.70 -7.53 -17.52
CA LYS A 220 -15.42 -8.12 -17.11
C LYS A 220 -15.56 -8.80 -15.74
N ASN A 221 -16.40 -8.29 -14.84
CA ASN A 221 -16.76 -8.97 -13.59
C ASN A 221 -17.45 -10.31 -13.87
N LEU A 222 -18.38 -10.39 -14.83
CA LEU A 222 -19.00 -11.67 -15.20
C LEU A 222 -17.97 -12.71 -15.65
N LYS A 223 -16.95 -12.29 -16.39
CA LYS A 223 -15.87 -13.18 -16.86
C LYS A 223 -14.92 -13.61 -15.74
N ILE A 224 -14.63 -12.73 -14.79
CA ILE A 224 -13.63 -12.98 -13.72
C ILE A 224 -14.27 -13.63 -12.49
N TYR A 225 -15.45 -13.18 -12.11
CA TYR A 225 -16.12 -13.51 -10.85
C TYR A 225 -17.40 -14.31 -11.01
N ASN A 226 -17.88 -14.53 -12.24
CA ASN A 226 -19.21 -15.09 -12.51
C ASN A 226 -20.34 -14.30 -11.81
N SER A 227 -20.14 -12.99 -11.65
CA SER A 227 -21.06 -12.05 -10.99
C SER A 227 -20.89 -10.67 -11.62
N ILE A 228 -21.95 -9.86 -11.67
CA ILE A 228 -21.87 -8.47 -12.15
C ILE A 228 -21.17 -7.54 -11.14
N GLU A 229 -21.16 -7.90 -9.86
CA GLU A 229 -20.46 -7.21 -8.79
C GLU A 229 -19.27 -8.03 -8.28
N PRO A 230 -18.15 -7.39 -7.90
CA PRO A 230 -17.02 -8.10 -7.33
C PRO A 230 -17.34 -8.68 -5.94
N PRO A 231 -16.80 -9.85 -5.59
CA PRO A 231 -17.05 -10.49 -4.30
C PRO A 231 -16.45 -9.69 -3.14
N LYS A 232 -17.15 -9.69 -2.00
CA LYS A 232 -16.65 -9.13 -0.73
C LYS A 232 -15.64 -10.08 -0.10
N TYR A 233 -14.62 -9.53 0.56
CA TYR A 233 -13.72 -10.37 1.35
C TYR A 233 -14.42 -10.87 2.60
N ASN A 234 -14.37 -12.18 2.84
CA ASN A 234 -14.98 -12.77 4.03
C ASN A 234 -14.02 -12.64 5.23
N ILE A 235 -14.13 -11.54 5.96
CA ILE A 235 -13.31 -11.25 7.15
C ILE A 235 -13.52 -12.26 8.28
N SER A 236 -14.65 -12.98 8.33
CA SER A 236 -14.86 -14.04 9.31
C SER A 236 -13.95 -15.26 9.11
N ARG A 237 -13.22 -15.34 7.99
CA ARG A 237 -12.19 -16.36 7.75
C ARG A 237 -10.83 -16.02 8.36
N ILE A 238 -10.66 -14.79 8.87
CA ILE A 238 -9.42 -14.36 9.53
C ILE A 238 -9.32 -15.09 10.87
N ILE A 239 -8.30 -15.92 11.01
CA ILE A 239 -8.03 -16.71 12.21
C ILE A 239 -6.74 -16.32 12.93
N THR A 240 -5.90 -15.49 12.30
CA THR A 240 -4.67 -15.00 12.92
C THR A 240 -5.04 -14.03 14.05
N PRO A 241 -4.46 -14.17 15.25
CA PRO A 241 -4.62 -13.19 16.31
C PRO A 241 -4.18 -11.79 15.84
N ILE A 242 -5.07 -10.80 15.96
CA ILE A 242 -4.86 -9.39 15.64
C ILE A 242 -5.02 -8.57 16.92
#